data_AF-A0A843EBR9-F1
#
_entry.id   AF-A0A843EBR9-F1
#
_cell.length_a   1.000
_cell.length_b   1.000
_cell.length_c   1.000
_cell.angle_alpha   90.00
_cell.angle_beta   90.00
_cell.angle_gamma   90.00
#
_symmetry.space_group_name_H-M   'P 1'
#
loop_
_entity.id
_entity.type
_entity.pdbx_description
1 polymer ?
#
loop_
_entity_poly.entity_id
_entity_poly.type
_entity_poly.pdbx_seq_one_letter_code
_entity_poly.pdbx_strand_id
1 'polypeptide(L)'
;DITVRINEVCADFLSHILPTMEHVEFSRMAAPTFLVQTSSSGTGSWTTKDTIQFLNDWSYDYDYDPATMGLSFPINGKFDRRQPLVWTGYEVSTITATIYLKNGTTYNIYLPVEISNDFNADFNADFARSVRAAGSGTAVFYPSEWGDYDKIVIQGITFEIVDTCSRYALYYMNAYGGWDSYIIEGNTLEADNLTRYTREGEYDNRNLPNRGKMNYVNEVVKTYTFHTGWLTDDQASRMHHLLNSPDVYMYDIAREQMIPVILTNNTTEYKTFSNQGNRMVNYTIQAEVAQSRVRR
;
A
#
# COMPACT_ATOMS: atom_id res chain seq x y z
N ASP A 1 -0.90 -15.97 -25.12
CA ASP A 1 -0.95 -15.00 -24.02
C ASP A 1 -2.04 -15.36 -23.04
N ILE A 2 -1.63 -16.05 -21.98
CA ILE A 2 -2.49 -16.45 -20.87
C ILE A 2 -2.16 -15.53 -19.69
N THR A 3 -3.16 -14.90 -19.11
CA THR A 3 -3.00 -14.03 -17.94
C THR A 3 -3.52 -14.74 -16.69
N VAL A 4 -2.68 -14.81 -15.65
CA VAL A 4 -3.01 -15.46 -14.38
C VAL A 4 -2.95 -14.43 -13.25
N ARG A 5 -4.05 -14.29 -12.51
CA ARG A 5 -4.14 -13.40 -11.34
C ARG A 5 -3.65 -14.12 -10.09
N ILE A 6 -2.76 -13.49 -9.34
CA ILE A 6 -2.13 -14.07 -8.14
C ILE A 6 -2.05 -13.05 -7.01
N ASN A 7 -1.95 -13.55 -5.78
CA ASN A 7 -1.64 -12.74 -4.62
C ASN A 7 -0.13 -12.60 -4.39
N GLU A 8 0.27 -11.71 -3.47
CA GLU A 8 1.69 -11.42 -3.20
C GLU A 8 2.48 -12.64 -2.70
N VAL A 9 1.85 -13.53 -1.93
CA VAL A 9 2.48 -14.76 -1.40
C VAL A 9 2.89 -15.69 -2.55
N CYS A 10 2.02 -15.87 -3.54
CA CYS A 10 2.35 -16.64 -4.74
C CYS A 10 3.36 -15.91 -5.63
N ALA A 11 3.32 -14.57 -5.68
CA ALA A 11 4.26 -13.78 -6.46
C ALA A 11 5.70 -13.90 -5.94
N ASP A 12 5.90 -13.95 -4.62
CA ASP A 12 7.22 -14.13 -4.01
C ASP A 12 7.86 -15.48 -4.39
N PHE A 13 7.04 -16.54 -4.38
CA PHE A 13 7.43 -17.87 -4.83
C PHE A 13 7.87 -17.85 -6.30
N LEU A 14 7.13 -17.17 -7.19
CA LEU A 14 7.48 -17.05 -8.61
C LEU A 14 8.75 -16.23 -8.86
N SER A 15 9.05 -15.22 -8.03
CA SER A 15 10.23 -14.37 -8.22
C SER A 15 11.51 -14.96 -7.65
N HIS A 16 11.42 -15.73 -6.56
CA HIS A 16 12.58 -16.18 -5.79
C HIS A 16 12.81 -17.69 -5.84
N ILE A 17 11.75 -18.49 -5.93
CA ILE A 17 11.86 -19.96 -5.82
C ILE A 17 11.81 -20.61 -7.20
N LEU A 18 10.80 -20.29 -8.02
CA LEU A 18 10.63 -20.91 -9.34
C LEU A 18 11.88 -20.79 -10.25
N PRO A 19 12.61 -19.65 -10.30
CA PRO A 19 13.81 -19.52 -11.14
C PRO A 19 14.99 -20.36 -10.67
N THR A 20 14.95 -20.88 -9.44
CA THR A 20 16.04 -21.68 -8.85
C THR A 20 15.83 -23.19 -8.99
N MET A 21 14.66 -23.61 -9.48
CA MET A 21 14.36 -25.03 -9.68
C MET A 21 15.04 -25.56 -10.96
N GLU A 22 15.83 -26.63 -10.84
CA GLU A 22 16.58 -27.26 -11.94
C GLU A 22 15.70 -27.99 -12.99
N HIS A 23 14.37 -27.91 -12.90
CA HIS A 23 13.44 -28.56 -13.82
C HIS A 23 12.85 -27.55 -14.81
N VAL A 24 13.53 -27.46 -15.95
CA VAL A 24 13.27 -26.54 -17.07
C VAL A 24 11.93 -26.86 -17.74
N GLU A 25 10.83 -26.22 -17.33
CA GLU A 25 9.61 -26.09 -18.17
C GLU A 25 9.17 -24.62 -18.29
N PHE A 26 9.68 -23.78 -17.38
CA PHE A 26 9.43 -22.35 -17.33
C PHE A 26 10.75 -21.60 -17.35
N SER A 27 11.01 -20.84 -18.41
CA SER A 27 12.13 -19.89 -18.44
C SER A 27 11.58 -18.47 -18.25
N ARG A 28 12.15 -17.74 -17.29
CA ARG A 28 11.76 -16.36 -16.98
C ARG A 28 12.27 -15.42 -18.07
N MET A 29 11.38 -14.67 -18.72
CA MET A 29 11.75 -13.65 -19.71
C MET A 29 11.93 -12.27 -19.08
N ALA A 30 10.98 -11.86 -18.26
CA ALA A 30 10.95 -10.59 -17.53
C ALA A 30 10.10 -10.78 -16.27
N ALA A 31 10.22 -9.93 -15.25
CA ALA A 31 9.26 -9.97 -14.13
C ALA A 31 7.88 -9.48 -14.64
N PRO A 32 6.78 -10.27 -14.57
CA PRO A 32 6.58 -11.66 -14.19
C PRO A 32 6.05 -12.47 -15.39
N THR A 33 6.68 -12.31 -16.56
CA THR A 33 6.33 -13.01 -17.80
C THR A 33 7.22 -14.22 -17.96
N PHE A 34 6.60 -15.39 -18.12
CA PHE A 34 7.26 -16.68 -18.22
C PHE A 34 6.94 -17.33 -19.57
N LEU A 35 7.96 -17.95 -20.16
CA LEU A 35 7.76 -18.81 -21.32
C LEU A 35 7.41 -20.21 -20.87
N VAL A 36 6.34 -20.75 -21.45
CA VAL A 36 6.05 -22.17 -21.38
C VAL A 36 6.78 -22.82 -22.54
N GLN A 37 7.75 -23.68 -22.22
CA GLN A 37 8.54 -24.37 -23.24
C GLN A 37 8.29 -25.86 -23.17
N THR A 38 8.13 -26.49 -24.33
CA THR A 38 8.04 -27.95 -24.44
C THR A 38 9.32 -28.50 -25.05
N SER A 39 9.90 -29.51 -24.39
CA SER A 39 10.97 -30.30 -24.97
C SER A 39 10.37 -31.31 -25.93
N SER A 40 10.85 -31.31 -27.18
CA SER A 40 10.66 -32.47 -28.05
C SER A 40 11.62 -33.56 -27.58
N SER A 41 11.08 -34.74 -27.31
CA SER A 41 11.74 -35.89 -26.68
C SER A 41 13.20 -36.09 -27.12
N GLY A 42 14.14 -35.84 -26.20
CA GLY A 42 15.50 -36.41 -26.22
C GLY A 42 16.62 -35.60 -26.87
N THR A 43 16.38 -34.43 -27.46
CA THR A 43 17.42 -33.65 -28.18
C THR A 43 17.83 -32.34 -27.52
N GLY A 44 17.30 -32.01 -26.34
CA GLY A 44 17.66 -30.78 -25.61
C GLY A 44 17.23 -29.47 -26.28
N SER A 45 16.43 -29.55 -27.35
CA SER A 45 15.86 -28.39 -28.03
C SER A 45 14.49 -28.04 -27.44
N TRP A 46 14.42 -26.89 -26.78
CA TRP A 46 13.21 -26.33 -26.18
C TRP A 46 12.48 -25.47 -27.21
N THR A 47 11.18 -25.73 -27.37
CA THR A 47 10.31 -24.93 -28.24
C THR A 47 9.34 -24.11 -27.40
N THR A 48 9.26 -22.80 -27.64
CA THR A 48 8.30 -21.93 -26.96
C THR A 48 6.89 -22.25 -27.43
N LYS A 49 6.01 -22.61 -26.50
CA LYS A 49 4.63 -22.97 -26.75
C LYS A 49 3.67 -21.81 -26.45
N ASP A 50 3.89 -21.10 -25.35
CA ASP A 50 3.05 -19.98 -24.93
C ASP A 50 3.84 -19.04 -24.01
N THR A 51 3.25 -17.88 -23.77
CA THR A 51 3.71 -16.88 -22.81
C THR A 51 2.64 -16.70 -21.75
N ILE A 52 3.02 -16.89 -20.49
CA ILE A 52 2.14 -16.66 -19.33
C ILE A 52 2.59 -15.39 -18.63
N GLN A 53 1.64 -14.50 -18.41
CA GLN A 53 1.84 -13.32 -17.60
C GLN A 53 1.09 -13.45 -16.27
N PHE A 54 1.78 -13.16 -15.18
CA PHE A 54 1.15 -13.06 -13.87
C PHE A 54 0.79 -11.61 -13.54
N LEU A 55 -0.42 -11.36 -13.08
CA LEU A 55 -0.85 -10.06 -12.57
C LEU A 55 -1.03 -10.15 -11.06
N ASN A 56 -0.52 -9.16 -10.35
CA ASN A 56 -0.73 -9.02 -8.91
C ASN A 56 -2.13 -8.46 -8.69
N ASP A 57 -3.13 -9.34 -8.63
CA ASP A 57 -4.54 -8.96 -8.49
C ASP A 57 -5.22 -10.01 -7.60
N TRP A 58 -5.62 -9.57 -6.41
CA TRP A 58 -6.38 -10.36 -5.43
C TRP A 58 -7.77 -9.76 -5.16
N SER A 59 -8.25 -8.89 -6.06
CA SER A 59 -9.60 -8.32 -5.96
C SER A 59 -10.70 -9.38 -6.12
N TYR A 60 -10.41 -10.45 -6.87
CA TYR A 60 -11.39 -11.40 -7.40
C TYR A 60 -12.49 -10.73 -8.25
N ASP A 61 -12.23 -9.53 -8.78
CA ASP A 61 -13.14 -8.78 -9.63
C ASP A 61 -12.93 -9.14 -11.10
N TYR A 62 -13.82 -9.96 -11.66
CA TYR A 62 -13.72 -10.39 -13.05
C TYR A 62 -14.03 -9.30 -14.08
N ASP A 63 -14.70 -8.22 -13.65
CA ASP A 63 -15.11 -7.13 -14.53
C ASP A 63 -14.06 -6.01 -14.62
N TYR A 64 -13.08 -6.01 -13.71
CA TYR A 64 -11.95 -5.09 -13.72
C TYR A 64 -10.72 -5.73 -14.37
N ASP A 65 -10.11 -5.02 -15.32
CA ASP A 65 -8.83 -5.39 -15.94
C ASP A 65 -7.78 -4.32 -15.65
N PRO A 66 -6.82 -4.56 -14.74
CA PRO A 66 -5.80 -3.59 -14.38
C PRO A 66 -4.89 -3.16 -15.55
N ALA A 67 -4.75 -4.01 -16.58
CA ALA A 67 -3.93 -3.68 -17.75
C ALA A 67 -4.56 -2.58 -18.61
N THR A 68 -5.89 -2.52 -18.68
CA THR A 68 -6.63 -1.54 -19.50
C THR A 68 -7.24 -0.41 -18.69
N MET A 69 -7.62 -0.68 -17.43
CA MET A 69 -8.29 0.27 -16.54
C MET A 69 -7.33 0.98 -15.58
N GLY A 70 -6.10 0.48 -15.44
CA GLY A 70 -5.05 1.05 -14.60
C GLY A 70 -4.91 0.36 -13.24
N LEU A 71 -3.73 0.52 -12.64
CA LEU A 71 -3.41 -0.08 -11.34
C LEU A 71 -3.78 0.83 -10.18
N SER A 72 -3.65 2.15 -10.30
CA SER A 72 -4.10 3.10 -9.27
C SER A 72 -5.62 3.20 -9.27
N PHE A 73 -6.23 2.97 -8.10
CA PHE A 73 -7.68 3.00 -7.93
C PHE A 73 -8.04 3.52 -6.53
N PRO A 74 -7.77 4.80 -6.25
CA PRO A 74 -7.89 5.35 -4.91
C PRO A 74 -9.36 5.38 -4.45
N ILE A 75 -9.55 5.20 -3.14
CA ILE A 75 -10.87 5.21 -2.50
C ILE A 75 -11.64 6.51 -2.79
N ASN A 76 -11.03 7.68 -2.59
CA ASN A 76 -11.72 8.98 -2.76
C ASN A 76 -10.90 10.04 -3.53
N GLY A 77 -9.65 9.75 -3.89
CA GLY A 77 -8.76 10.69 -4.60
C GLY A 77 -8.34 11.92 -3.79
N LYS A 78 -8.67 12.01 -2.49
CA LYS A 78 -8.34 13.17 -1.68
C LYS A 78 -6.89 13.11 -1.18
N PHE A 79 -6.19 14.22 -1.21
CA PHE A 79 -4.81 14.31 -0.72
C PHE A 79 -4.48 15.68 -0.11
N ASP A 80 -3.45 15.71 0.75
CA ASP A 80 -2.87 16.93 1.30
C ASP A 80 -1.62 17.34 0.49
N ARG A 81 -1.44 18.62 0.18
CA ARG A 81 -0.27 19.12 -0.56
C ARG A 81 1.09 18.81 0.10
N ARG A 82 1.10 18.52 1.40
CA ARG A 82 2.31 18.22 2.19
C ARG A 82 2.71 16.74 2.14
N GLN A 83 1.91 15.88 1.51
CA GLN A 83 2.21 14.46 1.38
C GLN A 83 2.68 14.13 -0.05
N PRO A 84 3.53 13.10 -0.22
CA PRO A 84 3.89 12.61 -1.55
C PRO A 84 2.67 12.01 -2.25
N LEU A 85 2.48 12.34 -3.53
CA LEU A 85 1.48 11.66 -4.35
C LEU A 85 2.10 10.38 -4.92
N VAL A 86 1.35 9.29 -4.85
CA VAL A 86 1.75 8.00 -5.39
C VAL A 86 0.75 7.59 -6.45
N TRP A 87 1.28 7.10 -7.58
CA TRP A 87 0.47 6.60 -8.68
C TRP A 87 1.17 5.39 -9.31
N THR A 88 0.43 4.32 -9.54
CA THR A 88 0.93 3.11 -10.20
C THR A 88 0.20 2.86 -11.51
N GLY A 89 0.95 2.47 -12.54
CA GLY A 89 0.40 2.16 -13.86
C GLY A 89 1.05 0.96 -14.52
N TYR A 90 0.38 0.43 -15.53
CA TYR A 90 0.78 -0.74 -16.29
C TYR A 90 1.42 -0.33 -17.63
N GLU A 91 2.55 -0.94 -18.00
CA GLU A 91 3.31 -0.68 -19.26
C GLU A 91 3.53 0.79 -19.60
N VAL A 92 3.84 1.60 -18.58
CA VAL A 92 3.93 3.07 -18.71
C VAL A 92 5.26 3.58 -18.14
N SER A 93 5.97 4.35 -18.96
CA SER A 93 7.26 4.96 -18.59
C SER A 93 7.17 6.46 -18.31
N THR A 94 6.15 7.13 -18.85
CA THR A 94 5.85 8.53 -18.58
C THR A 94 4.33 8.75 -18.47
N ILE A 95 3.93 9.57 -17.50
CA ILE A 95 2.54 10.00 -17.31
C ILE A 95 2.40 11.48 -17.62
N THR A 96 1.23 11.86 -18.12
CA THR A 96 0.84 13.26 -18.21
C THR A 96 -0.06 13.59 -17.03
N ALA A 97 0.38 14.52 -16.18
CA ALA A 97 -0.43 15.09 -15.12
C ALA A 97 -0.97 16.45 -15.58
N THR A 98 -2.29 16.62 -15.56
CA THR A 98 -2.94 17.90 -15.80
C THR A 98 -3.20 18.58 -14.46
N ILE A 99 -2.55 19.72 -14.24
CA ILE A 99 -2.67 20.50 -13.01
C ILE A 99 -3.72 21.59 -13.21
N TYR A 100 -4.69 21.66 -12.30
CA TYR A 100 -5.71 22.70 -12.27
C TYR A 100 -5.38 23.69 -11.15
N LEU A 101 -5.00 24.91 -11.53
CA LEU A 101 -4.68 25.98 -10.59
C LEU A 101 -5.94 26.63 -10.01
N LYS A 102 -5.86 27.17 -8.78
CA LYS A 102 -6.96 27.88 -8.11
C LYS A 102 -7.50 29.08 -8.90
N ASN A 103 -6.65 29.67 -9.74
CA ASN A 103 -7.00 30.80 -10.60
C ASN A 103 -7.78 30.38 -11.88
N GLY A 104 -8.10 29.09 -12.04
CA GLY A 104 -8.80 28.53 -13.20
C GLY A 104 -7.91 28.17 -14.38
N THR A 105 -6.60 28.42 -14.31
CA THR A 105 -5.64 28.04 -15.36
C THR A 105 -5.29 26.56 -15.24
N THR A 106 -4.93 25.94 -16.36
CA THR A 106 -4.44 24.55 -16.38
C THR A 106 -3.14 24.44 -17.14
N TYR A 107 -2.30 23.48 -16.77
CA TYR A 107 -1.11 23.12 -17.52
C TYR A 107 -0.78 21.64 -17.34
N ASN A 108 -0.03 21.09 -18.29
CA ASN A 108 0.38 19.69 -18.29
C ASN A 108 1.85 19.56 -17.90
N ILE A 109 2.15 18.55 -17.09
CA ILE A 109 3.50 18.12 -16.75
C ILE A 109 3.67 16.68 -17.24
N TYR A 110 4.83 16.37 -17.80
CA TYR A 110 5.24 15.01 -18.10
C TYR A 110 6.12 14.50 -16.98
N LEU A 111 5.66 13.44 -16.29
CA LEU A 111 6.38 12.85 -15.18
C LEU A 111 6.88 11.47 -15.58
N PRO A 112 8.15 11.15 -15.38
CA PRO A 112 8.63 9.79 -15.49
C PRO A 112 7.93 8.91 -14.45
N VAL A 113 7.67 7.66 -14.82
CA VAL A 113 7.16 6.64 -13.88
C VAL A 113 8.34 6.09 -13.10
N GLU A 114 8.81 6.91 -12.17
CA GLU A 114 9.91 6.59 -11.27
C GLU A 114 9.61 7.17 -9.88
N ILE A 115 10.27 6.59 -8.88
CA ILE A 115 10.20 7.08 -7.52
C ILE A 115 11.17 8.26 -7.41
N SER A 116 10.68 9.43 -7.01
CA SER A 116 11.53 10.62 -6.83
C SER A 116 12.72 10.32 -5.91
N ASN A 117 13.90 10.83 -6.26
CA ASN A 117 15.11 10.70 -5.44
C ASN A 117 14.97 11.36 -4.06
N ASP A 118 14.06 12.33 -3.93
CA ASP A 118 13.76 13.00 -2.66
C ASP A 118 12.77 12.21 -1.79
N PHE A 119 12.25 11.08 -2.29
CA PHE A 119 11.44 10.16 -1.49
C PHE A 119 12.33 9.28 -0.60
N ASN A 120 11.74 8.74 0.47
CA ASN A 120 12.47 8.00 1.48
C ASN A 120 13.02 6.67 0.92
N ALA A 121 14.36 6.61 0.78
CA ALA A 121 15.09 5.48 0.22
C ALA A 121 14.76 4.13 0.86
N ASP A 122 14.43 4.10 2.16
CA ASP A 122 14.09 2.87 2.88
C ASP A 122 12.79 2.21 2.35
N PHE A 123 11.90 3.01 1.75
CA PHE A 123 10.61 2.55 1.23
C PHE A 123 10.57 2.46 -0.30
N ASN A 124 11.53 3.08 -1.02
CA ASN A 124 11.60 3.01 -2.49
C ASN A 124 11.54 1.55 -2.99
N ALA A 125 12.22 0.64 -2.30
CA ALA A 125 12.23 -0.78 -2.64
C ALA A 125 10.83 -1.40 -2.54
N ASP A 126 10.07 -1.09 -1.50
CA ASP A 126 8.73 -1.65 -1.28
C ASP A 126 7.71 -1.08 -2.28
N PHE A 127 7.75 0.24 -2.53
CA PHE A 127 6.92 0.88 -3.57
C PHE A 127 7.23 0.35 -4.96
N ALA A 128 8.50 0.06 -5.27
CA ALA A 128 8.89 -0.55 -6.54
C ALA A 128 8.54 -2.05 -6.62
N ARG A 129 8.61 -2.79 -5.51
CA ARG A 129 8.39 -4.25 -5.46
C ARG A 129 6.94 -4.65 -5.70
N SER A 130 5.99 -3.86 -5.22
CA SER A 130 4.54 -4.11 -5.38
C SER A 130 4.06 -4.20 -6.84
N VAL A 131 4.80 -3.55 -7.74
CA VAL A 131 4.46 -3.36 -9.15
C VAL A 131 4.99 -4.53 -9.96
N ARG A 132 4.41 -5.71 -9.71
CA ARG A 132 5.01 -6.97 -10.17
C ARG A 132 4.64 -7.35 -11.60
N ALA A 133 3.79 -6.62 -12.30
CA ALA A 133 3.40 -6.90 -13.68
C ALA A 133 4.45 -6.36 -14.68
N ALA A 134 4.60 -6.99 -15.86
CA ALA A 134 5.63 -6.62 -16.80
C ALA A 134 5.39 -5.18 -17.30
N GLY A 135 6.43 -4.35 -17.26
CA GLY A 135 6.35 -2.94 -17.65
C GLY A 135 5.53 -2.03 -16.71
N SER A 136 5.01 -2.55 -15.59
CA SER A 136 4.35 -1.70 -14.60
C SER A 136 5.37 -0.88 -13.80
N GLY A 137 4.99 0.33 -13.37
CA GLY A 137 5.83 1.20 -12.55
C GLY A 137 5.04 2.08 -11.58
N THR A 138 5.68 2.48 -10.48
CA THR A 138 5.14 3.45 -9.51
C THR A 138 5.88 4.77 -9.64
N ALA A 139 5.11 5.84 -9.82
CA ALA A 139 5.57 7.21 -9.72
C ALA A 139 5.31 7.75 -8.31
N VAL A 140 6.32 8.37 -7.71
CA VAL A 140 6.18 9.11 -6.44
C VAL A 140 6.76 10.49 -6.59
N PHE A 141 5.98 11.53 -6.29
CA PHE A 141 6.41 12.91 -6.44
C PHE A 141 5.74 13.83 -5.42
N TYR A 142 6.36 14.98 -5.18
CA TYR A 142 5.88 16.01 -4.27
C TYR A 142 5.19 17.12 -5.07
N PRO A 143 3.84 17.15 -5.11
CA PRO A 143 3.15 18.16 -5.90
C PRO A 143 3.22 19.56 -5.28
N SER A 144 3.76 19.73 -4.06
CA SER A 144 3.97 21.03 -3.40
C SER A 144 4.76 22.03 -4.26
N GLU A 145 5.56 21.55 -5.19
CA GLU A 145 6.40 22.36 -6.09
C GLU A 145 5.63 22.97 -7.27
N TRP A 146 4.37 22.60 -7.47
CA TRP A 146 3.60 22.91 -8.68
C TRP A 146 2.66 24.11 -8.54
N GLY A 147 2.89 24.93 -7.51
CA GLY A 147 2.14 26.14 -7.22
C GLY A 147 0.89 25.91 -6.39
N ASP A 148 -0.10 26.81 -6.52
CA ASP A 148 -1.37 26.73 -5.79
C ASP A 148 -2.46 26.12 -6.69
N TYR A 149 -2.59 24.79 -6.61
CA TYR A 149 -3.55 24.00 -7.36
C TYR A 149 -4.79 23.65 -6.53
N ASP A 150 -5.86 23.23 -7.20
CA ASP A 150 -7.08 22.67 -6.60
C ASP A 150 -7.16 21.17 -6.79
N LYS A 151 -6.75 20.69 -7.98
CA LYS A 151 -6.77 19.26 -8.31
C LYS A 151 -5.72 18.90 -9.35
N ILE A 152 -5.37 17.63 -9.38
CA ILE A 152 -4.46 17.00 -10.32
C ILE A 152 -5.21 15.87 -11.02
N VAL A 153 -5.11 15.76 -12.34
CA VAL A 153 -5.70 14.64 -13.08
C VAL A 153 -4.59 13.85 -13.76
N ILE A 154 -4.54 12.55 -13.50
CA ILE A 154 -3.55 11.62 -14.06
C ILE A 154 -4.31 10.44 -14.66
N GLN A 155 -4.18 10.24 -15.97
CA GLN A 155 -4.83 9.13 -16.68
C GLN A 155 -6.34 8.98 -16.35
N GLY A 156 -7.05 10.10 -16.20
CA GLY A 156 -8.48 10.12 -15.87
C GLY A 156 -8.81 10.03 -14.37
N ILE A 157 -7.84 9.69 -13.52
CA ILE A 157 -7.99 9.69 -12.05
C ILE A 157 -7.84 11.13 -11.56
N THR A 158 -8.82 11.60 -10.80
CA THR A 158 -8.80 12.93 -10.20
C THR A 158 -8.31 12.85 -8.76
N PHE A 159 -7.26 13.60 -8.47
CA PHE A 159 -6.76 13.85 -7.14
C PHE A 159 -7.18 15.26 -6.70
N GLU A 160 -7.97 15.36 -5.65
CA GLU A 160 -8.47 16.64 -5.13
C GLU A 160 -7.65 17.05 -3.90
N ILE A 161 -7.14 18.28 -3.90
CA ILE A 161 -6.47 18.80 -2.71
C ILE A 161 -7.52 19.10 -1.66
N VAL A 162 -7.25 18.61 -0.46
CA VAL A 162 -8.00 19.00 0.73
C VAL A 162 -7.06 19.72 1.67
N ASP A 163 -7.41 20.96 2.02
CA ASP A 163 -6.72 21.72 3.07
C ASP A 163 -7.25 21.28 4.44
N THR A 164 -7.05 19.99 4.74
CA THR A 164 -7.34 19.41 6.03
C THR A 164 -6.14 19.62 6.95
N CYS A 165 -6.37 20.01 8.21
CA CYS A 165 -5.35 19.93 9.28
C CYS A 165 -5.01 18.48 9.66
N SER A 166 -5.17 17.53 8.72
CA SER A 166 -4.87 16.13 8.88
C SER A 166 -3.38 15.96 9.18
N ARG A 167 -3.12 15.08 10.14
CA ARG A 167 -1.76 14.74 10.57
C ARG A 167 -1.25 13.47 9.89
N TYR A 168 -2.15 12.59 9.49
CA TYR A 168 -1.81 11.26 9.03
C TYR A 168 -2.47 10.95 7.69
N ALA A 169 -1.73 10.24 6.84
CA ALA A 169 -2.24 9.58 5.65
C ALA A 169 -1.82 8.12 5.65
N LEU A 170 -2.65 7.26 5.06
CA LEU A 170 -2.36 5.84 4.89
C LEU A 170 -2.03 5.58 3.42
N TYR A 171 -0.85 5.04 3.16
CA TYR A 171 -0.48 4.46 1.88
C TYR A 171 -0.72 2.96 1.95
N TYR A 172 -1.32 2.39 0.92
CA TYR A 172 -1.68 0.98 0.88
C TYR A 172 -1.56 0.42 -0.53
N MET A 173 -1.29 -0.88 -0.61
CA MET A 173 -1.38 -1.61 -1.86
C MET A 173 -2.83 -2.05 -2.08
N ASN A 174 -3.46 -1.52 -3.11
CA ASN A 174 -4.83 -1.85 -3.45
C ASN A 174 -4.95 -3.30 -3.95
N ALA A 175 -6.18 -3.76 -4.14
CA ALA A 175 -6.44 -5.15 -4.52
C ALA A 175 -5.96 -5.52 -5.93
N TYR A 176 -5.64 -4.53 -6.76
CA TYR A 176 -5.10 -4.68 -8.11
C TYR A 176 -3.57 -4.59 -8.16
N GLY A 177 -2.90 -4.52 -7.00
CA GLY A 177 -1.44 -4.47 -6.90
C GLY A 177 -0.81 -3.10 -7.15
N GLY A 178 -1.61 -2.03 -7.22
CA GLY A 178 -1.13 -0.64 -7.29
C GLY A 178 -1.02 0.00 -5.91
N TRP A 179 -0.17 1.02 -5.77
CA TRP A 179 -0.14 1.85 -4.57
C TRP A 179 -1.11 3.01 -4.68
N ASP A 180 -1.88 3.22 -3.62
CA ASP A 180 -2.74 4.39 -3.45
C ASP A 180 -2.54 5.00 -2.06
N SER A 181 -3.11 6.20 -1.89
CA SER A 181 -3.10 6.91 -0.61
C SER A 181 -4.52 7.26 -0.16
N TYR A 182 -4.69 7.39 1.15
CA TYR A 182 -5.93 7.79 1.79
C TYR A 182 -5.63 8.76 2.94
N ILE A 183 -6.07 10.01 2.80
CA ILE A 183 -5.91 11.03 3.84
C ILE A 183 -6.92 10.81 4.97
N ILE A 184 -6.46 10.87 6.22
CA ILE A 184 -7.33 10.72 7.39
C ILE A 184 -7.97 12.07 7.73
N GLU A 185 -9.25 12.23 7.37
CA GLU A 185 -10.02 13.47 7.65
C GLU A 185 -10.65 13.49 9.05
N GLY A 186 -10.88 12.32 9.65
CA GLY A 186 -11.49 12.21 10.97
C GLY A 186 -10.47 12.25 12.11
N ASN A 187 -10.98 12.05 13.33
CA ASN A 187 -10.14 12.06 14.53
C ASN A 187 -9.20 10.85 14.56
N THR A 188 -8.05 11.06 15.19
CA THR A 188 -7.03 10.03 15.39
C THR A 188 -6.72 9.87 16.87
N LEU A 189 -6.79 8.65 17.38
CA LEU A 189 -6.43 8.30 18.74
C LEU A 189 -5.11 7.52 18.72
N GLU A 190 -4.15 7.95 19.53
CA GLU A 190 -2.87 7.26 19.72
C GLU A 190 -2.88 6.58 21.10
N ALA A 191 -2.49 5.31 21.17
CA ALA A 191 -2.38 4.57 22.43
C ALA A 191 -1.13 3.70 22.45
N ASP A 192 -0.43 3.68 23.59
CA ASP A 192 0.69 2.78 23.84
C ASP A 192 0.20 1.61 24.71
N ASN A 193 0.32 0.39 24.19
CA ASN A 193 0.08 -0.84 24.94
C ASN A 193 1.40 -1.30 25.57
N LEU A 194 1.43 -1.43 26.90
CA LEU A 194 2.63 -1.79 27.65
C LEU A 194 2.52 -3.21 28.21
N THR A 195 3.35 -4.12 27.71
CA THR A 195 3.52 -5.45 28.30
C THR A 195 4.77 -5.47 29.16
N ARG A 196 4.61 -5.82 30.45
CA ARG A 196 5.71 -5.85 31.42
C ARG A 196 6.06 -7.29 31.76
N TYR A 197 7.27 -7.71 31.41
CA TYR A 197 7.78 -9.02 31.80
C TYR A 197 8.48 -8.92 33.15
N THR A 198 8.02 -9.73 34.10
CA THR A 198 8.47 -9.69 35.50
C THR A 198 9.08 -11.01 35.92
N ARG A 199 10.16 -10.96 36.69
CA ARG A 199 10.73 -12.10 37.40
C ARG A 199 10.43 -11.99 38.88
N GLU A 200 10.13 -13.13 39.50
CA GLU A 200 10.02 -13.26 40.94
C GLU A 200 11.38 -13.65 41.55
N GLY A 201 11.70 -13.06 42.70
CA GLY A 201 12.91 -13.29 43.48
C GLY A 201 12.59 -13.28 44.97
N GLU A 202 13.61 -13.51 45.78
CA GLU A 202 13.46 -13.49 47.23
C GLU A 202 13.07 -12.07 47.70
N TYR A 203 12.07 -11.99 48.58
CA TYR A 203 11.61 -10.73 49.15
C TYR A 203 12.38 -10.44 50.44
N ASP A 204 13.21 -9.39 50.41
CA ASP A 204 13.91 -8.87 51.56
C ASP A 204 13.79 -7.34 51.62
N ASN A 205 13.09 -6.85 52.64
CA ASN A 205 12.83 -5.43 52.84
C ASN A 205 14.08 -4.62 53.24
N ARG A 206 15.23 -5.29 53.44
CA ARG A 206 16.53 -4.67 53.77
C ARG A 206 17.44 -4.52 52.56
N ASN A 207 17.11 -5.14 51.42
CA ASN A 207 17.94 -5.12 50.22
C ASN A 207 17.11 -4.68 49.01
N LEU A 208 17.39 -3.47 48.50
CA LEU A 208 16.69 -2.86 47.36
C LEU A 208 16.66 -3.74 46.09
N PRO A 209 17.69 -4.52 45.76
CA PRO A 209 17.58 -5.51 44.68
C PRO A 209 16.74 -6.76 45.00
N ASN A 210 16.24 -6.99 46.22
CA ASN A 210 15.44 -8.16 46.62
C ASN A 210 13.97 -7.78 46.90
N ARG A 211 13.30 -7.14 45.93
CA ARG A 211 11.94 -6.59 46.11
C ARG A 211 10.81 -7.61 45.92
N GLY A 212 11.13 -8.90 45.82
CA GLY A 212 10.18 -9.95 45.48
C GLY A 212 9.80 -10.02 44.00
N LYS A 213 9.48 -8.90 43.35
CA LYS A 213 9.13 -8.86 41.91
C LYS A 213 9.89 -7.76 41.19
N MET A 214 10.55 -8.11 40.08
CA MET A 214 11.37 -7.18 39.30
C MET A 214 10.95 -7.21 37.83
N ASN A 215 10.77 -6.04 37.24
CA ASN A 215 10.55 -5.91 35.79
C ASN A 215 11.91 -5.99 35.10
N TYR A 216 12.03 -6.83 34.08
CA TYR A 216 13.30 -7.00 33.35
C TYR A 216 13.20 -6.61 31.88
N VAL A 217 12.00 -6.64 31.29
CA VAL A 217 11.74 -6.14 29.94
C VAL A 217 10.37 -5.47 29.91
N ASN A 218 10.31 -4.30 29.27
CA ASN A 218 9.05 -3.68 28.88
C ASN A 218 8.96 -3.68 27.36
N GLU A 219 7.89 -4.25 26.85
CA GLU A 219 7.52 -4.19 25.44
C GLU A 219 6.43 -3.13 25.28
N VAL A 220 6.67 -2.18 24.36
CA VAL A 220 5.73 -1.12 24.04
C VAL A 220 5.29 -1.28 22.60
N VAL A 221 3.99 -1.49 22.43
CA VAL A 221 3.32 -1.60 21.14
C VAL A 221 2.49 -0.33 20.94
N LYS A 222 2.84 0.44 19.91
CA LYS A 222 2.11 1.67 19.60
C LYS A 222 0.96 1.36 18.64
N THR A 223 -0.24 1.77 19.03
CA THR A 223 -1.48 1.57 18.28
C THR A 223 -2.12 2.91 17.93
N TYR A 224 -2.81 2.92 16.80
CA TYR A 224 -3.51 4.05 16.25
C TYR A 224 -4.94 3.63 15.92
N THR A 225 -5.90 4.48 16.26
CA THR A 225 -7.28 4.35 15.78
C THR A 225 -7.59 5.58 14.94
N PHE A 226 -7.85 5.36 13.66
CA PHE A 226 -8.25 6.39 12.71
C PHE A 226 -9.74 6.30 12.45
N HIS A 227 -10.40 7.44 12.44
CA HIS A 227 -11.75 7.55 11.92
C HIS A 227 -11.69 8.17 10.53
N THR A 228 -12.37 7.56 9.56
CA THR A 228 -12.52 8.16 8.24
C THR A 228 -13.42 9.38 8.30
N GLY A 229 -13.32 10.24 7.29
CA GLY A 229 -14.39 11.17 6.95
C GLY A 229 -15.65 10.43 6.50
N TRP A 230 -16.67 11.21 6.13
CA TRP A 230 -17.87 10.68 5.49
C TRP A 230 -17.56 10.24 4.06
N LEU A 231 -17.96 9.01 3.73
CA LEU A 231 -17.77 8.39 2.43
C LEU A 231 -19.09 8.28 1.68
N THR A 232 -19.03 8.41 0.36
CA THR A 232 -20.11 7.99 -0.54
C THR A 232 -20.17 6.46 -0.63
N ASP A 233 -21.26 5.91 -1.18
CA ASP A 233 -21.40 4.46 -1.33
C ASP A 233 -20.30 3.83 -2.20
N ASP A 234 -19.90 4.51 -3.28
CA ASP A 234 -18.81 4.08 -4.16
C ASP A 234 -17.44 4.14 -3.46
N GLN A 235 -17.19 5.16 -2.64
CA GLN A 235 -15.97 5.25 -1.85
C GLN A 235 -15.96 4.17 -0.75
N ALA A 236 -17.11 3.93 -0.11
CA ALA A 236 -17.25 2.90 0.91
C ALA A 236 -17.05 1.50 0.32
N SER A 237 -17.56 1.21 -0.88
CA SER A 237 -17.34 -0.07 -1.55
C SER A 237 -15.86 -0.32 -1.86
N ARG A 238 -15.06 0.74 -2.06
CA ARG A 238 -13.62 0.67 -2.30
C ARG A 238 -12.76 0.49 -1.03
N MET A 239 -13.33 0.62 0.17
CA MET A 239 -12.56 0.50 1.42
C MET A 239 -11.90 -0.87 1.61
N HIS A 240 -12.40 -1.91 0.95
CA HIS A 240 -11.78 -3.24 0.97
C HIS A 240 -10.35 -3.22 0.41
N HIS A 241 -10.00 -2.29 -0.49
CA HIS A 241 -8.63 -2.14 -0.99
C HIS A 241 -7.64 -1.81 0.14
N LEU A 242 -8.03 -0.95 1.08
CA LEU A 242 -7.20 -0.59 2.23
C LEU A 242 -7.29 -1.65 3.33
N LEU A 243 -8.49 -2.08 3.69
CA LEU A 243 -8.71 -2.97 4.85
C LEU A 243 -8.14 -4.38 4.62
N ASN A 244 -8.06 -4.83 3.38
CA ASN A 244 -7.45 -6.12 3.02
C ASN A 244 -6.03 -5.94 2.43
N SER A 245 -5.44 -4.75 2.52
CA SER A 245 -4.09 -4.51 1.99
C SER A 245 -3.06 -5.31 2.80
N PRO A 246 -2.14 -6.05 2.14
CA PRO A 246 -1.06 -6.74 2.83
C PRO A 246 0.03 -5.78 3.32
N ASP A 247 0.22 -4.65 2.61
CA ASP A 247 1.21 -3.63 2.95
C ASP A 247 0.53 -2.29 3.22
N VAL A 248 0.77 -1.72 4.40
CA VAL A 248 0.23 -0.41 4.78
C VAL A 248 1.31 0.43 5.47
N TYR A 249 1.46 1.67 5.02
CA TYR A 249 2.32 2.66 5.66
C TYR A 249 1.49 3.84 6.15
N MET A 250 1.76 4.28 7.37
CA MET A 250 1.25 5.53 7.91
C MET A 250 2.30 6.63 7.69
N TYR A 251 1.91 7.72 7.04
CA TYR A 251 2.73 8.91 6.88
C TYR A 251 2.31 9.99 7.89
N ASP A 252 3.20 10.37 8.80
CA ASP A 252 3.04 11.53 9.69
C ASP A 252 3.45 12.78 8.91
N ILE A 253 2.45 13.51 8.41
CA ILE A 253 2.62 14.71 7.58
C ILE A 253 3.41 15.79 8.31
N ALA A 254 3.25 15.90 9.64
CA ALA A 254 3.93 16.93 10.42
C ALA A 254 5.42 16.64 10.63
N ARG A 255 5.82 15.36 10.58
CA ARG A 255 7.21 14.93 10.75
C ARG A 255 7.87 14.48 9.45
N GLU A 256 7.11 14.39 8.37
CA GLU A 256 7.53 13.84 7.08
C GLU A 256 8.10 12.42 7.24
N GLN A 257 7.45 11.61 8.08
CA GLN A 257 7.92 10.27 8.44
C GLN A 257 6.92 9.21 7.98
N MET A 258 7.44 8.22 7.27
CA MET A 258 6.71 7.02 6.89
C MET A 258 6.97 5.90 7.90
N ILE A 259 5.91 5.27 8.39
CA ILE A 259 5.93 4.29 9.46
C ILE A 259 5.15 3.06 8.99
N PRO A 260 5.75 1.87 8.92
CA PRO A 260 5.03 0.64 8.57
C PRO A 260 4.03 0.28 9.67
N VAL A 261 2.80 -0.03 9.26
CA VAL A 261 1.72 -0.40 10.18
C VAL A 261 0.98 -1.64 9.69
N ILE A 262 0.44 -2.41 10.63
CA ILE A 262 -0.40 -3.57 10.36
C ILE A 262 -1.82 -3.20 10.77
N LEU A 263 -2.80 -3.40 9.88
CA LEU A 263 -4.20 -3.20 10.21
C LEU A 263 -4.69 -4.38 11.07
N THR A 264 -5.33 -4.07 12.20
CA THR A 264 -5.78 -5.07 13.18
C THR A 264 -7.29 -5.31 13.13
N ASN A 265 -8.02 -4.63 12.23
CA ASN A 265 -9.42 -4.92 11.97
C ASN A 265 -9.55 -6.33 11.38
N ASN A 266 -10.18 -7.23 12.12
CA ASN A 266 -10.42 -8.60 11.68
C ASN A 266 -11.66 -8.76 10.77
N THR A 267 -12.37 -7.66 10.48
CA THR A 267 -13.61 -7.67 9.70
C THR A 267 -13.67 -6.47 8.76
N THR A 268 -13.92 -6.76 7.48
CA THR A 268 -14.24 -5.77 6.46
C THR A 268 -15.75 -5.73 6.27
N GLU A 269 -16.41 -4.73 6.86
CA GLU A 269 -17.86 -4.53 6.67
C GLU A 269 -18.10 -3.70 5.41
N TYR A 270 -18.89 -4.21 4.48
CA TYR A 270 -19.34 -3.44 3.32
C TYR A 270 -20.54 -2.57 3.73
N LYS A 271 -20.29 -1.28 3.90
CA LYS A 271 -21.30 -0.32 4.35
C LYS A 271 -21.87 0.41 3.14
N THR A 272 -23.18 0.35 2.97
CA THR A 272 -23.94 1.15 2.01
C THR A 272 -24.91 2.05 2.76
N PHE A 273 -25.33 3.15 2.13
CA PHE A 273 -26.32 4.06 2.68
C PHE A 273 -27.59 3.32 3.10
N SER A 274 -28.07 2.38 2.27
CA SER A 274 -29.23 1.54 2.58
C SER A 274 -29.01 0.64 3.80
N ASN A 275 -27.83 0.03 3.92
CA ASN A 275 -27.50 -0.86 5.05
C ASN A 275 -27.17 -0.10 6.34
N GLN A 276 -26.92 1.22 6.25
CA GLN A 276 -26.70 2.10 7.39
C GLN A 276 -27.96 2.90 7.77
N GLY A 277 -29.13 2.48 7.31
CA GLY A 277 -30.40 3.14 7.64
C GLY A 277 -30.51 4.55 7.08
N ASN A 278 -30.04 4.74 5.84
CA ASN A 278 -29.98 6.02 5.13
C ASN A 278 -29.09 7.05 5.83
N ARG A 279 -27.93 6.62 6.32
CA ARG A 279 -26.92 7.48 6.95
C ARG A 279 -25.63 7.44 6.16
N MET A 280 -24.91 8.56 6.19
CA MET A 280 -23.57 8.63 5.62
C MET A 280 -22.64 7.60 6.27
N VAL A 281 -21.74 7.04 5.47
CA VAL A 281 -20.90 5.92 5.86
C VAL A 281 -19.58 6.44 6.42
N ASN A 282 -19.10 5.82 7.50
CA ASN A 282 -17.75 6.01 8.02
C ASN A 282 -17.15 4.68 8.51
N TYR A 283 -15.82 4.65 8.60
CA TYR A 283 -15.03 3.51 9.04
C TYR A 283 -14.12 3.90 10.19
N THR A 284 -13.85 2.92 11.05
CA THR A 284 -12.83 3.00 12.09
C THR A 284 -11.75 2.00 11.74
N ILE A 285 -10.53 2.50 11.55
CA ILE A 285 -9.35 1.73 11.16
C ILE A 285 -8.43 1.67 12.36
N GLN A 286 -8.09 0.47 12.79
CA GLN A 286 -7.14 0.19 13.86
C GLN A 286 -5.85 -0.30 13.23
N ALA A 287 -4.75 0.34 13.61
CA ALA A 287 -3.43 0.04 13.10
C ALA A 287 -2.43 -0.09 14.24
N GLU A 288 -1.49 -1.01 14.09
CA GLU A 288 -0.38 -1.23 15.02
C GLU A 288 0.93 -0.96 14.29
N VAL A 289 1.88 -0.26 14.93
CA VAL A 289 3.22 -0.08 14.35
C VAL A 289 3.90 -1.44 14.22
N ALA A 290 4.34 -1.79 13.01
CA ALA A 290 4.85 -3.12 12.69
C ALA A 290 6.14 -3.51 13.47
N GLN A 291 6.82 -2.53 14.08
CA GLN A 291 7.99 -2.74 14.92
C GLN A 291 7.65 -2.58 16.40
N SER A 292 7.83 -3.65 17.18
CA SER A 292 7.74 -3.57 18.65
C SER A 292 8.98 -2.92 19.24
N ARG A 293 8.79 -2.02 20.21
CA ARG A 293 9.91 -1.37 20.92
C ARG A 293 10.18 -2.11 22.23
N VAL A 294 11.32 -2.77 22.30
CA VAL A 294 11.78 -3.47 23.51
C VAL A 294 12.70 -2.57 24.31
N ARG A 295 12.34 -2.24 25.55
CA ARG A 295 13.21 -1.57 26.52
C ARG A 295 13.73 -2.59 27.53
N ARG A 296 15.05 -2.74 27.59
CA ARG A 296 15.79 -3.56 28.56
C ARG A 296 16.30 -2.70 29.70
#